data_AF-A0A3B8QSV9-F1
#
_entry.id   AF-A0A3B8QSV9-F1
#
_cell.length_a   1.000
_cell.length_b   1.000
_cell.length_c   1.000
_cell.angle_alpha   90.00
_cell.angle_beta   90.00
_cell.angle_gamma   90.00
#
_symmetry.space_group_name_H-M   'P 1'
#
loop_
_entity.id
_entity.type
_entity.pdbx_description
1 polymer ?
#
loop_
_entity_poly.entity_id
_entity_poly.type
_entity_poly.pdbx_seq_one_letter_code
_entity_poly.pdbx_strand_id
1 'polypeptide(L)'
;MAITTQQLLFTVFIHLLVSQSQAADTSTLSSFNTQSAITTNKTNADNLIVTDQDQIKKLQKQLNELGFDVGTPDGLIGKNTNRGITEFLRKFSGKTFATLTASTVKHIDQVHSARFSSPFSSEILIRPTNYLPTYKAYTSDIREDVDDCSECRVTTFMLSSGDMDGDGRDEIVLGTHRHDNKWRVINEKSPLTIVSFKAGKGVRFDRISQAKLPSRIHEREGIIRDFNGDGLGDLFVAAYGHDAPPFYGEQHILLLSTPNGHIDASFTHLPIISDMAHGVDASDIDGDGDLDLIIVTNENANNILPYVLINDGQGKFSRKNIDFFLDRALVDFTQNRRQHRAQYSTVRLQDLNNDSFPDMLLLARGEDPEGATKFKSSKLSLLIFNDGRGKFPNKNIIELPTNRWGYGTFTNDAEVIDIDGDGNKDILLTQSTRLKNGGPWRGHYLQLLMNENGQYIDRSTERLWPQGYGATPDDFQFADKTMISDIDGDGDFDIVTRSLGPSFKQDFMGAIVQIGINDGSGMFLPADPKWFANGKDHHGIAPIVGDFNGDGKSNIASSKLNYIISKDQTVGVHISVHDLNLP
;
A
#
# COMPACT_ATOMS: atom_id res chain seq x y z
N MET A 1 9.31 -38.33 54.81
CA MET A 1 10.39 -37.35 54.56
C MET A 1 9.86 -36.49 53.40
N ALA A 2 9.36 -35.25 53.54
CA ALA A 2 9.57 -34.18 54.54
C ALA A 2 11.06 -33.75 54.57
N ILE A 3 11.52 -32.49 54.39
CA ILE A 3 11.07 -31.09 54.69
C ILE A 3 11.71 -30.15 53.60
N THR A 4 11.19 -29.03 53.02
CA THR A 4 10.46 -27.77 53.40
C THR A 4 11.35 -26.63 53.99
N THR A 5 11.25 -25.30 53.73
CA THR A 5 10.47 -24.44 52.78
C THR A 5 10.93 -22.94 52.84
N GLN A 6 10.78 -22.15 51.74
CA GLN A 6 10.68 -20.64 51.62
C GLN A 6 11.88 -19.62 51.69
N GLN A 7 11.77 -18.56 50.84
CA GLN A 7 11.99 -17.08 51.06
C GLN A 7 13.41 -16.45 51.33
N LEU A 8 13.69 -15.13 51.12
CA LEU A 8 13.22 -14.01 50.23
C LEU A 8 14.17 -12.76 50.41
N LEU A 9 13.86 -11.62 49.73
CA LEU A 9 14.34 -10.21 49.91
C LEU A 9 15.69 -9.78 49.27
N PHE A 10 15.98 -8.48 49.04
CA PHE A 10 15.25 -7.36 48.37
C PHE A 10 16.15 -6.09 48.22
N THR A 11 15.69 -5.09 47.46
CA THR A 11 16.04 -3.64 47.53
C THR A 11 17.17 -3.07 46.65
N VAL A 12 16.88 -1.88 46.10
CA VAL A 12 17.68 -1.02 45.20
C VAL A 12 18.24 0.19 45.97
N PHE A 13 19.34 0.83 45.51
CA PHE A 13 19.63 2.23 45.84
C PHE A 13 20.21 3.02 44.66
N ILE A 14 20.11 4.36 44.74
CA ILE A 14 20.07 5.29 43.60
C ILE A 14 20.83 6.61 43.91
N HIS A 15 21.33 7.27 42.84
CA HIS A 15 21.61 8.72 42.67
C HIS A 15 22.98 9.41 43.00
N LEU A 16 23.40 10.21 41.98
CA LEU A 16 23.89 11.61 41.96
C LEU A 16 25.38 12.03 42.11
N LEU A 17 25.93 12.45 40.95
CA LEU A 17 26.52 13.77 40.60
C LEU A 17 27.85 14.30 41.19
N VAL A 18 28.41 15.29 40.45
CA VAL A 18 29.59 16.15 40.73
C VAL A 18 30.94 15.42 40.51
N SER A 19 32.00 15.96 39.86
CA SER A 19 32.33 17.31 39.34
C SER A 19 33.07 17.31 37.98
N GLN A 20 33.35 18.50 37.45
CA GLN A 20 33.90 18.81 36.12
C GLN A 20 35.43 18.62 35.93
N SER A 21 35.80 18.08 34.77
CA SER A 21 36.80 18.62 33.79
C SER A 21 38.34 18.51 33.97
N GLN A 22 39.00 18.60 32.80
CA GLN A 22 40.43 18.89 32.49
C GLN A 22 41.50 17.84 32.90
N ALA A 23 42.47 17.41 32.10
CA ALA A 23 42.89 17.65 30.70
C ALA A 23 44.16 16.81 30.39
N ALA A 24 44.50 16.71 29.10
CA ALA A 24 45.87 16.60 28.53
C ALA A 24 46.63 15.25 28.44
N ASP A 25 47.22 15.08 27.25
CA ASP A 25 48.54 14.54 26.88
C ASP A 25 48.91 13.05 27.04
N THR A 26 48.45 12.32 26.03
CA THR A 26 49.17 11.24 25.30
C THR A 26 50.70 11.26 25.31
N SER A 27 51.33 10.09 25.52
CA SER A 27 52.65 9.65 24.94
C SER A 27 53.02 8.25 25.51
N THR A 28 53.76 7.33 24.86
CA THR A 28 54.31 7.20 23.48
C THR A 28 54.75 5.74 23.16
N LEU A 29 55.16 5.49 21.90
CA LEU A 29 56.01 4.39 21.37
C LEU A 29 55.32 3.04 21.05
N SER A 30 55.71 2.29 20.01
CA SER A 30 56.74 2.45 18.96
C SER A 30 56.28 1.77 17.65
N SER A 31 56.13 2.42 16.50
CA SER A 31 57.18 2.89 15.57
C SER A 31 58.10 1.81 14.97
N PHE A 32 57.91 1.50 13.68
CA PHE A 32 59.01 1.35 12.72
C PHE A 32 58.58 1.91 11.36
N ASN A 33 59.51 2.52 10.62
CA ASN A 33 59.20 3.38 9.48
C ASN A 33 60.37 3.37 8.46
N THR A 34 60.07 3.25 7.18
CA THR A 34 61.03 3.48 6.08
C THR A 34 60.33 4.24 4.95
N GLN A 35 60.54 5.56 4.89
CA GLN A 35 60.04 6.39 3.81
C GLN A 35 60.97 6.33 2.59
N SER A 36 60.38 6.17 1.41
CA SER A 36 60.87 6.81 0.18
C SER A 36 59.84 7.84 -0.24
N ALA A 37 60.26 9.09 -0.41
CA ALA A 37 59.32 10.21 -0.55
C ALA A 37 58.66 10.27 -1.92
N ILE A 38 57.33 10.19 -1.95
CA ILE A 38 56.51 10.73 -3.03
C ILE A 38 55.46 11.64 -2.39
N THR A 39 55.58 12.94 -2.65
CA THR A 39 54.53 13.92 -2.33
C THR A 39 53.41 13.81 -3.36
N THR A 40 52.35 13.07 -3.05
CA THR A 40 51.08 13.11 -3.79
C THR A 40 50.07 13.96 -3.03
N ASN A 41 49.47 14.92 -3.73
CA ASN A 41 48.48 15.84 -3.17
C ASN A 41 47.18 15.12 -2.82
N LYS A 42 46.53 15.50 -1.72
CA LYS A 42 45.08 15.28 -1.54
C LYS A 42 44.30 16.25 -2.42
N THR A 43 44.28 15.97 -3.73
CA THR A 43 43.49 16.69 -4.73
C THR A 43 42.81 15.71 -5.68
N ASN A 44 41.53 15.93 -5.94
CA ASN A 44 40.70 15.25 -6.94
C ASN A 44 40.49 13.74 -6.74
N ALA A 45 39.55 13.38 -5.85
CA ALA A 45 38.72 12.19 -6.06
C ALA A 45 37.60 12.49 -7.09
N ASP A 46 37.07 13.72 -7.09
CA ASP A 46 36.18 14.27 -8.12
C ASP A 46 36.93 14.59 -9.44
N ASN A 47 37.63 13.60 -10.00
CA ASN A 47 38.27 13.77 -11.30
C ASN A 47 37.22 13.91 -12.41
N LEU A 48 37.53 14.77 -13.39
CA LEU A 48 36.68 14.97 -14.56
C LEU A 48 36.50 13.65 -15.32
N ILE A 49 35.30 13.52 -15.86
CA ILE A 49 34.89 12.38 -16.67
C ILE A 49 35.75 12.25 -17.94
N VAL A 50 36.25 11.03 -18.16
CA VAL A 50 36.50 10.49 -19.50
C VAL A 50 35.34 9.56 -19.83
N THR A 51 34.28 10.09 -20.42
CA THR A 51 33.23 9.29 -21.04
C THR A 51 33.55 9.19 -22.52
N ASP A 52 33.81 7.98 -22.97
CA ASP A 52 33.76 7.67 -24.40
C ASP A 52 32.34 7.93 -24.96
N GLN A 53 32.23 8.15 -26.26
CA GLN A 53 31.00 8.59 -26.92
C GLN A 53 29.80 7.68 -26.60
N ASP A 54 30.04 6.37 -26.48
CA ASP A 54 28.99 5.38 -26.17
C ASP A 54 28.50 5.43 -24.72
N GLN A 55 29.35 5.87 -23.76
CA GLN A 55 28.90 6.14 -22.40
C GLN A 55 28.01 7.40 -22.34
N ILE A 56 28.30 8.42 -23.15
CA ILE A 56 27.44 9.61 -23.28
C ILE A 56 26.10 9.22 -23.92
N LYS A 57 26.10 8.37 -24.96
CA LYS A 57 24.85 7.82 -25.54
C LYS A 57 24.02 7.04 -24.52
N LYS A 58 24.67 6.20 -23.68
CA LYS A 58 24.00 5.47 -22.60
C LYS A 58 23.34 6.45 -21.62
N LEU A 59 24.10 7.42 -21.09
CA LEU A 59 23.63 8.47 -20.20
C LEU A 59 22.43 9.26 -20.79
N GLN A 60 22.54 9.66 -22.06
CA GLN A 60 21.47 10.39 -22.75
C GLN A 60 20.21 9.54 -22.92
N LYS A 61 20.35 8.25 -23.27
CA LYS A 61 19.24 7.30 -23.34
C LYS A 61 18.54 7.18 -21.99
N GLN A 62 19.30 6.97 -20.91
CA GLN A 62 18.76 6.80 -19.56
C GLN A 62 18.05 8.06 -19.05
N LEU A 63 18.59 9.25 -19.31
CA LEU A 63 17.91 10.51 -18.98
C LEU A 63 16.58 10.67 -19.72
N ASN A 64 16.52 10.36 -21.01
CA ASN A 64 15.27 10.37 -21.78
C ASN A 64 14.26 9.33 -21.25
N GLU A 65 14.69 8.11 -20.93
CA GLU A 65 13.84 7.05 -20.35
C GLU A 65 13.33 7.40 -18.94
N LEU A 66 14.09 8.20 -18.18
CA LEU A 66 13.69 8.79 -16.89
C LEU A 66 12.80 10.04 -17.03
N GLY A 67 12.52 10.50 -18.26
CA GLY A 67 11.63 11.64 -18.55
C GLY A 67 12.33 13.00 -18.68
N PHE A 68 13.66 13.06 -18.70
CA PHE A 68 14.42 14.29 -18.90
C PHE A 68 14.82 14.43 -20.38
N ASP A 69 14.17 15.34 -21.11
CA ASP A 69 14.48 15.60 -22.52
C ASP A 69 15.92 16.10 -22.68
N VAL A 70 16.78 15.25 -23.23
CA VAL A 70 18.14 15.60 -23.64
C VAL A 70 18.33 15.58 -25.16
N GLY A 71 17.27 15.34 -25.93
CA GLY A 71 17.32 15.08 -27.37
C GLY A 71 17.83 13.69 -27.74
N THR A 72 18.08 13.46 -29.02
CA THR A 72 18.59 12.18 -29.56
C THR A 72 19.92 11.79 -28.91
N PRO A 73 20.10 10.54 -28.42
CA PRO A 73 21.39 10.05 -27.95
C PRO A 73 22.45 9.98 -29.06
N ASP A 74 23.27 11.03 -29.17
CA ASP A 74 24.34 11.20 -30.16
C ASP A 74 25.75 11.01 -29.58
N GLY A 75 25.86 11.05 -28.25
CA GLY A 75 27.11 10.99 -27.50
C GLY A 75 27.83 12.34 -27.36
N LEU A 76 27.14 13.47 -27.56
CA LEU A 76 27.68 14.82 -27.42
C LEU A 76 27.01 15.55 -26.26
N ILE A 77 27.79 16.12 -25.34
CA ILE A 77 27.25 16.85 -24.18
C ILE A 77 26.78 18.25 -24.62
N GLY A 78 25.55 18.31 -25.14
CA GLY A 78 24.90 19.53 -25.59
C GLY A 78 24.18 20.31 -24.48
N LYS A 79 23.56 21.43 -24.85
CA LYS A 79 22.73 22.24 -23.93
C LYS A 79 21.59 21.42 -23.31
N ASN A 80 20.93 20.58 -24.10
CA ASN A 80 19.83 19.74 -23.63
C ASN A 80 20.32 18.68 -22.64
N THR A 81 21.47 18.06 -22.88
CA THR A 81 22.10 17.11 -21.95
C THR A 81 22.41 17.77 -20.61
N ASN A 82 23.07 18.94 -20.62
CA ASN A 82 23.36 19.69 -19.39
C ASN A 82 22.08 20.14 -18.65
N ARG A 83 21.02 20.51 -19.36
CA ARG A 83 19.70 20.79 -18.78
C ARG A 83 19.13 19.54 -18.08
N GLY A 84 19.05 18.40 -18.77
CA GLY A 84 18.50 17.16 -18.22
C GLY A 84 19.28 16.65 -17.00
N ILE A 85 20.62 16.78 -16.99
CA ILE A 85 21.45 16.48 -15.81
C ILE A 85 21.11 17.42 -14.63
N THR A 86 20.90 18.71 -14.91
CA THR A 86 20.52 19.70 -13.86
C THR A 86 19.13 19.41 -13.31
N GLU A 87 18.17 19.07 -14.17
CA GLU A 87 16.81 18.70 -13.78
C GLU A 87 16.76 17.39 -12.99
N PHE A 88 17.57 16.40 -13.36
CA PHE A 88 17.78 15.16 -12.61
C PHE A 88 18.35 15.43 -11.22
N LEU A 89 19.46 16.17 -11.12
CA LEU A 89 20.12 16.49 -9.86
C LEU A 89 19.26 17.35 -8.93
N ARG A 90 18.43 18.23 -9.50
CA ARG A 90 17.41 18.98 -8.76
C ARG A 90 16.31 18.08 -8.20
N LYS A 91 15.88 17.04 -8.95
CA LYS A 91 14.82 16.11 -8.52
C LYS A 91 15.31 15.10 -7.48
N PHE A 92 16.46 14.46 -7.71
CA PHE A 92 16.94 13.33 -6.90
C PHE A 92 18.08 13.69 -5.93
N SER A 93 18.53 14.94 -5.87
CA SER A 93 19.60 15.35 -4.95
C SER A 93 19.48 16.77 -4.39
N GLY A 94 18.38 17.48 -4.66
CA GLY A 94 18.18 18.89 -4.29
C GLY A 94 19.19 19.87 -4.92
N LYS A 95 20.10 19.40 -5.79
CA LYS A 95 21.24 20.18 -6.30
C LYS A 95 20.80 21.03 -7.49
N THR A 96 20.94 22.35 -7.34
CA THR A 96 20.47 23.34 -8.33
C THR A 96 21.42 23.57 -9.50
N PHE A 97 22.65 23.02 -9.45
CA PHE A 97 23.65 23.13 -10.51
C PHE A 97 24.23 21.75 -10.86
N ALA A 98 24.37 21.48 -12.16
CA ALA A 98 25.07 20.29 -12.65
C ALA A 98 26.56 20.54 -12.83
N THR A 99 27.35 19.61 -12.30
CA THR A 99 28.68 19.25 -12.82
C THR A 99 28.60 17.77 -13.12
N LEU A 100 28.84 17.34 -14.36
CA LEU A 100 28.78 15.92 -14.70
C LEU A 100 30.06 15.23 -14.18
N THR A 101 29.94 14.57 -13.03
CA THR A 101 31.00 13.79 -12.37
C THR A 101 30.73 12.29 -12.46
N ALA A 102 31.73 11.46 -12.15
CA ALA A 102 31.53 10.01 -12.05
C ALA A 102 30.42 9.63 -11.04
N SER A 103 30.25 10.42 -9.97
CA SER A 103 29.14 10.25 -9.02
C SER A 103 27.78 10.64 -9.60
N THR A 104 27.70 11.66 -10.47
CA THR A 104 26.46 11.96 -11.22
C THR A 104 26.07 10.84 -12.19
N VAL A 105 27.03 10.29 -12.93
CA VAL A 105 26.78 9.16 -13.85
C VAL A 105 26.32 7.94 -13.07
N LYS A 106 27.02 7.59 -11.97
CA LYS A 106 26.61 6.48 -11.10
C LYS A 106 25.20 6.68 -10.55
N HIS A 107 24.83 7.89 -10.13
CA HIS A 107 23.49 8.15 -9.59
C HIS A 107 22.39 8.02 -10.67
N ILE A 108 22.63 8.50 -11.89
CA ILE A 108 21.69 8.30 -13.01
C ILE A 108 21.57 6.81 -13.36
N ASP A 109 22.66 6.05 -13.32
CA ASP A 109 22.66 4.59 -13.45
C ASP A 109 21.83 3.91 -12.35
N GLN A 110 21.98 4.33 -11.09
CA GLN A 110 21.24 3.77 -9.96
C GLN A 110 19.73 4.04 -10.08
N VAL A 111 19.31 5.28 -10.33
CA VAL A 111 17.88 5.64 -10.49
C VAL A 111 17.26 4.97 -11.73
N HIS A 112 18.05 4.77 -12.79
CA HIS A 112 17.59 4.04 -13.98
C HIS A 112 17.40 2.54 -13.67
N SER A 113 18.41 1.87 -13.11
CA SER A 113 18.29 0.46 -12.70
C SER A 113 17.15 0.24 -11.69
N ALA A 114 17.03 1.10 -10.67
CA ALA A 114 15.95 1.00 -9.67
C ALA A 114 14.54 1.11 -10.29
N ARG A 115 14.40 1.72 -11.47
CA ARG A 115 13.12 1.88 -12.16
C ARG A 115 12.86 0.84 -13.26
N PHE A 116 13.90 0.22 -13.82
CA PHE A 116 13.82 -0.60 -15.04
C PHE A 116 14.49 -1.99 -14.97
N SER A 117 15.30 -2.30 -13.96
CA SER A 117 15.84 -3.65 -13.72
C SER A 117 14.88 -4.50 -12.88
N SER A 118 14.86 -5.82 -13.10
CA SER A 118 13.88 -6.72 -12.46
C SER A 118 14.14 -6.92 -10.96
N PRO A 119 13.10 -6.91 -10.10
CA PRO A 119 13.23 -7.13 -8.65
C PRO A 119 13.92 -8.45 -8.32
N PHE A 120 13.56 -9.51 -9.05
CA PHE A 120 14.10 -10.86 -8.87
C PHE A 120 15.45 -11.09 -9.56
N SER A 121 16.06 -10.03 -10.11
CA SER A 121 17.43 -10.05 -10.67
C SER A 121 18.47 -9.35 -9.79
N SER A 122 18.07 -8.93 -8.59
CA SER A 122 18.98 -8.37 -7.58
C SER A 122 19.93 -9.42 -7.01
N GLU A 123 21.19 -9.03 -6.74
CA GLU A 123 22.18 -9.88 -6.05
C GLU A 123 21.86 -10.07 -4.55
N ILE A 124 20.89 -9.30 -4.03
CA ILE A 124 20.52 -9.17 -2.61
C ILE A 124 19.11 -9.75 -2.35
N LEU A 125 18.66 -10.68 -3.20
CA LEU A 125 17.36 -11.35 -3.05
C LEU A 125 17.41 -12.34 -1.86
N ILE A 126 16.74 -12.02 -0.76
CA ILE A 126 16.59 -12.89 0.41
C ILE A 126 15.85 -14.16 -0.02
N ARG A 127 16.36 -15.33 0.38
CA ARG A 127 15.74 -16.64 0.13
C ARG A 127 15.55 -17.35 1.46
N PRO A 128 14.39 -17.22 2.11
CA PRO A 128 14.12 -17.87 3.38
C PRO A 128 14.36 -19.39 3.26
N THR A 129 15.29 -19.90 4.09
CA THR A 129 15.78 -21.28 3.98
C THR A 129 14.89 -22.29 4.70
N ASN A 130 14.00 -21.82 5.57
CA ASN A 130 13.22 -22.63 6.49
C ASN A 130 11.74 -22.59 6.08
N TYR A 131 11.25 -23.68 5.49
CA TYR A 131 9.82 -23.87 5.24
C TYR A 131 9.12 -24.27 6.55
N LEU A 132 8.84 -23.28 7.41
CA LEU A 132 7.83 -23.41 8.47
C LEU A 132 6.44 -23.65 7.83
N PRO A 133 5.49 -24.25 8.58
CA PRO A 133 4.43 -25.02 7.96
C PRO A 133 3.40 -24.13 7.27
N THR A 134 3.58 -23.90 5.96
CA THR A 134 2.50 -23.48 5.06
C THR A 134 1.35 -24.49 5.18
N TYR A 135 0.37 -24.18 6.02
CA TYR A 135 -0.76 -25.05 6.29
C TYR A 135 -1.98 -24.58 5.52
N LYS A 136 -2.71 -25.54 4.93
CA LYS A 136 -3.98 -25.25 4.26
C LYS A 136 -5.05 -25.01 5.32
N ALA A 137 -5.09 -23.77 5.83
CA ALA A 137 -5.97 -23.39 6.92
C ALA A 137 -7.45 -23.60 6.56
N TYR A 138 -7.88 -23.14 5.37
CA TYR A 138 -9.30 -23.13 5.02
C TYR A 138 -9.61 -23.75 3.65
N THR A 139 -10.83 -24.29 3.51
CA THR A 139 -11.46 -24.65 2.25
C THR A 139 -12.98 -24.63 2.41
N SER A 140 -13.65 -23.70 1.71
CA SER A 140 -15.09 -23.78 1.43
C SER A 140 -15.37 -24.61 0.18
N ASP A 141 -16.64 -24.95 -0.08
CA ASP A 141 -17.16 -24.95 -1.44
C ASP A 141 -18.01 -23.68 -1.65
N ILE A 142 -17.72 -22.88 -2.67
CA ILE A 142 -18.38 -21.58 -2.92
C ILE A 142 -19.85 -21.74 -3.35
N ARG A 143 -20.28 -22.97 -3.68
CA ARG A 143 -21.69 -23.32 -3.90
C ARG A 143 -22.47 -23.47 -2.59
N GLU A 144 -21.81 -23.38 -1.44
CA GLU A 144 -22.45 -23.13 -0.13
C GLU A 144 -22.95 -21.67 -0.02
N ASP A 145 -22.38 -20.76 -0.83
CA ASP A 145 -22.56 -19.30 -0.73
C ASP A 145 -23.26 -18.68 -1.95
N VAL A 146 -23.21 -19.34 -3.11
CA VAL A 146 -23.71 -18.83 -4.39
C VAL A 146 -24.79 -19.75 -4.97
N ASP A 147 -26.04 -19.33 -4.85
CA ASP A 147 -27.20 -19.98 -5.49
C ASP A 147 -27.16 -19.90 -7.03
N ASP A 148 -27.81 -20.89 -7.67
CA ASP A 148 -28.13 -21.01 -9.11
C ASP A 148 -27.07 -20.48 -10.12
N CYS A 149 -25.87 -21.06 -10.11
CA CYS A 149 -24.77 -20.64 -10.98
C CYS A 149 -24.11 -21.84 -11.70
N SER A 150 -24.85 -22.49 -12.61
CA SER A 150 -24.44 -23.79 -13.20
C SER A 150 -23.39 -23.76 -14.31
N GLU A 151 -23.14 -22.59 -14.93
CA GLU A 151 -22.09 -22.36 -15.94
C GLU A 151 -21.50 -20.94 -15.79
N CYS A 152 -20.82 -20.67 -14.68
CA CYS A 152 -20.29 -19.33 -14.38
C CYS A 152 -18.87 -19.36 -13.82
N ARG A 153 -18.28 -18.17 -13.68
CA ARG A 153 -16.95 -17.93 -13.11
C ARG A 153 -17.07 -17.05 -11.87
N VAL A 154 -16.13 -17.20 -10.96
CA VAL A 154 -16.09 -16.47 -9.70
C VAL A 154 -14.68 -15.99 -9.38
N THR A 155 -14.64 -14.85 -8.73
CA THR A 155 -13.42 -14.19 -8.26
C THR A 155 -13.66 -13.80 -6.81
N THR A 156 -12.76 -14.20 -5.90
CA THR A 156 -12.86 -13.84 -4.49
C THR A 156 -11.77 -12.83 -4.15
N PHE A 157 -12.13 -11.79 -3.40
CA PHE A 157 -11.22 -10.75 -2.93
C PHE A 157 -11.13 -10.80 -1.41
N MET A 158 -9.92 -10.83 -0.86
CA MET A 158 -9.68 -10.55 0.56
C MET A 158 -9.87 -9.04 0.78
N LEU A 159 -10.91 -8.66 1.52
CA LEU A 159 -11.35 -7.28 1.69
C LEU A 159 -10.71 -6.60 2.90
N SER A 160 -10.55 -7.34 4.00
CA SER A 160 -9.97 -6.89 5.27
C SER A 160 -9.58 -8.08 6.14
N SER A 161 -8.76 -7.82 7.14
CA SER A 161 -8.38 -8.71 8.25
C SER A 161 -8.40 -7.93 9.57
N GLY A 162 -8.64 -8.63 10.67
CA GLY A 162 -8.77 -8.05 12.02
C GLY A 162 -9.61 -8.93 12.94
N ASP A 163 -9.29 -8.99 14.23
CA ASP A 163 -10.09 -9.70 15.24
C ASP A 163 -11.51 -9.10 15.33
N MET A 164 -12.52 -9.90 14.97
CA MET A 164 -13.94 -9.50 15.06
C MET A 164 -14.66 -10.12 16.26
N ASP A 165 -14.09 -11.16 16.89
CA ASP A 165 -14.79 -12.05 17.84
C ASP A 165 -14.22 -11.94 19.28
N GLY A 166 -13.05 -11.31 19.43
CA GLY A 166 -12.35 -11.01 20.68
C GLY A 166 -11.47 -12.15 21.20
N ASP A 167 -11.08 -13.11 20.34
CA ASP A 167 -10.29 -14.29 20.73
C ASP A 167 -8.77 -14.19 20.50
N GLY A 168 -8.30 -13.03 20.02
CA GLY A 168 -6.88 -12.72 19.80
C GLY A 168 -6.32 -13.31 18.52
N ARG A 169 -7.17 -13.52 17.50
CA ARG A 169 -6.78 -13.87 16.12
C ARG A 169 -7.60 -13.05 15.14
N ASP A 170 -6.99 -12.73 14.01
CA ASP A 170 -7.65 -11.99 12.95
C ASP A 170 -8.61 -12.87 12.14
N GLU A 171 -9.84 -12.41 11.96
CA GLU A 171 -10.72 -12.90 10.90
C GLU A 171 -10.17 -12.51 9.52
N ILE A 172 -10.57 -13.24 8.47
CA ILE A 172 -10.44 -12.78 7.08
C ILE A 172 -11.82 -12.62 6.46
N VAL A 173 -12.08 -11.42 5.92
CA VAL A 173 -13.31 -11.06 5.21
C VAL A 173 -13.11 -11.18 3.70
N LEU A 174 -14.04 -11.88 3.04
CA LEU A 174 -14.01 -12.20 1.61
C LEU A 174 -15.27 -11.69 0.88
N GLY A 175 -15.08 -10.94 -0.20
CA GLY A 175 -16.11 -10.61 -1.19
C GLY A 175 -16.06 -11.55 -2.40
N THR A 176 -17.19 -11.86 -3.02
CA THR A 176 -17.26 -12.82 -4.14
C THR A 176 -17.96 -12.22 -5.36
N HIS A 177 -17.18 -11.93 -6.40
CA HIS A 177 -17.65 -11.32 -7.64
C HIS A 177 -17.99 -12.41 -8.67
N ARG A 178 -19.16 -12.31 -9.30
CA ARG A 178 -19.68 -13.31 -10.27
C ARG A 178 -19.46 -12.84 -11.71
N HIS A 179 -19.02 -13.74 -12.56
CA HIS A 179 -18.71 -13.50 -13.97
C HIS A 179 -19.28 -14.60 -14.88
N ASP A 180 -19.54 -14.28 -16.15
CA ASP A 180 -19.93 -15.27 -17.15
C ASP A 180 -18.73 -16.06 -17.70
N ASN A 181 -19.00 -17.05 -18.57
CA ASN A 181 -17.98 -17.84 -19.28
C ASN A 181 -17.03 -17.02 -20.17
N LYS A 182 -17.23 -15.70 -20.31
CA LYS A 182 -16.40 -14.73 -21.03
C LYS A 182 -15.76 -13.67 -20.11
N TRP A 183 -15.76 -13.90 -18.80
CA TRP A 183 -15.28 -12.98 -17.74
C TRP A 183 -16.07 -11.67 -17.59
N ARG A 184 -17.21 -11.53 -18.26
CA ARG A 184 -18.07 -10.34 -18.11
C ARG A 184 -18.77 -10.44 -16.76
N VAL A 185 -18.76 -9.35 -15.99
CA VAL A 185 -19.48 -9.24 -14.72
C VAL A 185 -20.94 -9.65 -14.88
N ILE A 186 -21.45 -10.38 -13.89
CA ILE A 186 -22.88 -10.68 -13.74
C ILE A 186 -23.43 -9.70 -12.69
N ASN A 187 -24.54 -9.03 -13.01
CA ASN A 187 -25.21 -8.08 -12.11
C ASN A 187 -26.09 -8.80 -11.07
N GLU A 188 -25.49 -9.68 -10.29
CA GLU A 188 -26.15 -10.45 -9.23
C GLU A 188 -25.31 -10.41 -7.95
N LYS A 189 -25.98 -10.51 -6.80
CA LYS A 189 -25.34 -10.43 -5.50
C LYS A 189 -24.71 -11.77 -5.09
N SER A 190 -23.66 -11.69 -4.27
CA SER A 190 -23.11 -12.79 -3.47
C SER A 190 -23.04 -12.35 -2.00
N PRO A 191 -23.18 -13.25 -1.01
CA PRO A 191 -22.91 -12.92 0.39
C PRO A 191 -21.40 -12.76 0.63
N LEU A 192 -21.05 -12.00 1.67
CA LEU A 192 -19.71 -12.10 2.26
C LEU A 192 -19.41 -13.53 2.74
N THR A 193 -18.12 -13.85 2.81
CA THR A 193 -17.62 -14.98 3.60
C THR A 193 -16.62 -14.45 4.62
N ILE A 194 -16.78 -14.84 5.89
CA ILE A 194 -15.86 -14.47 6.97
C ILE A 194 -15.28 -15.77 7.55
N VAL A 195 -13.95 -15.81 7.70
CA VAL A 195 -13.21 -17.00 8.14
C VAL A 195 -12.46 -16.69 9.44
N SER A 196 -12.83 -17.39 10.51
CA SER A 196 -12.09 -17.41 11.79
C SER A 196 -11.01 -18.49 11.77
N PHE A 197 -9.99 -18.35 12.60
CA PHE A 197 -8.98 -19.39 12.80
C PHE A 197 -9.09 -19.98 14.21
N LYS A 198 -9.52 -21.24 14.30
CA LYS A 198 -9.76 -21.93 15.59
C LYS A 198 -8.97 -23.25 15.61
N ALA A 199 -7.98 -23.33 16.51
CA ALA A 199 -7.04 -24.46 16.66
C ALA A 199 -6.29 -24.87 15.37
N GLY A 200 -5.64 -23.91 14.71
CA GLY A 200 -4.82 -24.14 13.50
C GLY A 200 -5.64 -24.50 12.24
N LYS A 201 -6.93 -24.16 12.22
CA LYS A 201 -7.83 -24.37 11.08
C LYS A 201 -8.75 -23.19 10.89
N GLY A 202 -8.97 -22.82 9.63
CA GLY A 202 -10.04 -21.90 9.26
C GLY A 202 -11.41 -22.55 9.43
N VAL A 203 -12.36 -21.80 9.95
CA VAL A 203 -13.78 -22.16 10.06
C VAL A 203 -14.65 -20.98 9.60
N ARG A 204 -15.93 -21.21 9.28
CA ARG A 204 -16.88 -20.10 9.09
C ARG A 204 -16.99 -19.31 10.40
N PHE A 205 -16.96 -17.99 10.33
CA PHE A 205 -17.24 -17.10 11.47
C PHE A 205 -18.61 -17.45 12.09
N ASP A 206 -18.64 -17.61 13.42
CA ASP A 206 -19.78 -18.19 14.15
C ASP A 206 -20.63 -17.14 14.90
N ARG A 207 -20.19 -15.87 14.97
CA ARG A 207 -20.95 -14.77 15.58
C ARG A 207 -22.13 -14.28 14.72
N ILE A 208 -22.18 -14.58 13.42
CA ILE A 208 -23.35 -14.36 12.57
C ILE A 208 -23.59 -15.58 11.67
N SER A 209 -24.85 -16.03 11.58
CA SER A 209 -25.23 -17.17 10.73
C SER A 209 -25.13 -16.83 9.24
N GLN A 210 -24.58 -17.73 8.42
CA GLN A 210 -24.40 -17.55 6.96
C GLN A 210 -25.64 -16.95 6.24
N ALA A 211 -26.85 -17.42 6.56
CA ALA A 211 -28.12 -16.93 6.00
C ALA A 211 -28.54 -15.50 6.44
N LYS A 212 -27.70 -14.80 7.21
CA LYS A 212 -27.82 -13.37 7.56
C LYS A 212 -26.65 -12.53 7.06
N LEU A 213 -25.63 -13.13 6.43
CA LEU A 213 -24.50 -12.35 5.93
C LEU A 213 -24.97 -11.44 4.77
N PRO A 214 -24.64 -10.14 4.81
CA PRO A 214 -25.06 -9.18 3.80
C PRO A 214 -24.50 -9.55 2.43
N SER A 215 -25.33 -9.37 1.40
CA SER A 215 -24.96 -9.67 0.01
C SER A 215 -24.89 -8.42 -0.87
N ARG A 216 -23.84 -8.30 -1.68
CA ARG A 216 -23.60 -7.21 -2.63
C ARG A 216 -23.17 -7.76 -3.99
N ILE A 217 -23.26 -6.94 -5.04
CA ILE A 217 -22.83 -7.30 -6.40
C ILE A 217 -21.30 -7.24 -6.45
N HIS A 218 -20.71 -6.15 -5.95
CA HIS A 218 -19.27 -6.01 -5.78
C HIS A 218 -18.89 -5.14 -4.57
N GLU A 219 -18.02 -5.69 -3.74
CA GLU A 219 -17.27 -5.03 -2.67
C GLU A 219 -15.92 -4.46 -3.18
N ARG A 220 -15.43 -3.39 -2.53
CA ARG A 220 -14.17 -2.71 -2.87
C ARG A 220 -13.05 -2.94 -1.86
N GLU A 221 -13.29 -2.52 -0.62
CA GLU A 221 -12.34 -2.46 0.49
C GLU A 221 -13.17 -2.57 1.78
N GLY A 222 -12.66 -3.33 2.76
CA GLY A 222 -13.29 -3.50 4.06
C GLY A 222 -12.40 -2.92 5.16
N ILE A 223 -13.03 -2.45 6.23
CA ILE A 223 -12.37 -1.92 7.42
C ILE A 223 -12.95 -2.66 8.64
N ILE A 224 -12.07 -3.25 9.45
CA ILE A 224 -12.42 -3.82 10.75
C ILE A 224 -11.90 -2.89 11.85
N ARG A 225 -12.82 -2.33 12.64
CA ARG A 225 -12.59 -1.40 13.76
C ARG A 225 -13.75 -1.51 14.75
N ASP A 226 -13.54 -1.13 16.00
CA ASP A 226 -14.67 -0.90 16.91
C ASP A 226 -15.34 0.44 16.55
N PHE A 227 -16.55 0.41 15.99
CA PHE A 227 -17.32 1.62 15.67
C PHE A 227 -18.36 1.95 16.75
N ASN A 228 -18.58 1.08 17.75
CA ASN A 228 -19.66 1.21 18.74
C ASN A 228 -19.22 1.22 20.21
N GLY A 229 -17.93 1.06 20.48
CA GLY A 229 -17.29 1.15 21.79
C GLY A 229 -17.41 -0.10 22.66
N ASP A 230 -17.77 -1.28 22.11
CA ASP A 230 -17.89 -2.53 22.88
C ASP A 230 -16.60 -3.36 22.96
N GLY A 231 -15.54 -2.95 22.25
CA GLY A 231 -14.22 -3.58 22.26
C GLY A 231 -14.07 -4.76 21.29
N LEU A 232 -15.02 -4.95 20.37
CA LEU A 232 -14.96 -5.96 19.30
C LEU A 232 -14.84 -5.32 17.91
N GLY A 233 -14.34 -6.06 16.93
CA GLY A 233 -14.28 -5.61 15.54
C GLY A 233 -15.66 -5.60 14.87
N ASP A 234 -16.18 -4.40 14.59
CA ASP A 234 -17.21 -4.17 13.59
C ASP A 234 -16.60 -4.21 12.18
N LEU A 235 -17.40 -4.54 11.17
CA LEU A 235 -16.96 -4.54 9.77
C LEU A 235 -17.77 -3.54 8.94
N PHE A 236 -17.10 -2.52 8.41
CA PHE A 236 -17.61 -1.73 7.28
C PHE A 236 -17.05 -2.25 5.96
N VAL A 237 -17.86 -2.25 4.88
CA VAL A 237 -17.37 -2.54 3.52
C VAL A 237 -17.91 -1.51 2.53
N ALA A 238 -16.99 -0.81 1.86
CA ALA A 238 -17.32 0.01 0.71
C ALA A 238 -17.74 -0.89 -0.47
N ALA A 239 -18.93 -0.64 -1.02
CA ALA A 239 -19.47 -1.38 -2.16
C ALA A 239 -19.74 -0.41 -3.32
N TYR A 240 -19.47 -0.85 -4.55
CA TYR A 240 -19.73 -0.09 -5.78
C TYR A 240 -20.69 -0.79 -6.74
N GLY A 241 -20.94 -2.09 -6.54
CA GLY A 241 -21.81 -2.87 -7.41
C GLY A 241 -21.33 -2.93 -8.87
N HIS A 242 -22.27 -2.89 -9.81
CA HIS A 242 -21.97 -3.18 -11.21
C HIS A 242 -21.22 -2.04 -11.92
N ASP A 243 -19.90 -2.20 -12.08
CA ASP A 243 -19.01 -1.29 -12.81
C ASP A 243 -19.18 -1.37 -14.35
N ALA A 244 -20.34 -0.92 -14.81
CA ALA A 244 -20.60 -0.58 -16.20
C ALA A 244 -21.69 0.50 -16.28
N PRO A 245 -21.76 1.28 -17.38
CA PRO A 245 -22.79 2.30 -17.57
C PRO A 245 -24.22 1.75 -17.36
N PRO A 246 -25.10 2.47 -16.63
CA PRO A 246 -24.93 3.85 -16.17
C PRO A 246 -24.25 4.02 -14.78
N PHE A 247 -23.65 2.98 -14.22
CA PHE A 247 -22.96 3.00 -12.91
C PHE A 247 -23.91 3.35 -11.75
N TYR A 248 -24.86 2.47 -11.45
CA TYR A 248 -25.90 2.70 -10.42
C TYR A 248 -25.37 2.72 -8.97
N GLY A 249 -24.15 2.26 -8.74
CA GLY A 249 -23.59 2.09 -7.39
C GLY A 249 -24.20 0.93 -6.62
N GLU A 250 -23.87 0.85 -5.32
CA GLU A 250 -24.56 -0.03 -4.38
C GLU A 250 -24.54 0.52 -2.93
N GLN A 251 -25.44 0.01 -2.10
CA GLN A 251 -25.42 0.23 -0.64
C GLN A 251 -24.17 -0.41 -0.03
N HIS A 252 -23.48 0.29 0.86
CA HIS A 252 -22.34 -0.24 1.60
C HIS A 252 -22.77 -1.31 2.63
N ILE A 253 -21.82 -2.01 3.24
CA ILE A 253 -22.09 -2.98 4.32
C ILE A 253 -21.68 -2.38 5.66
N LEU A 254 -22.47 -2.64 6.69
CA LEU A 254 -22.04 -2.56 8.08
C LEU A 254 -22.51 -3.80 8.84
N LEU A 255 -21.58 -4.58 9.39
CA LEU A 255 -21.83 -5.56 10.44
C LEU A 255 -21.41 -4.95 11.77
N LEU A 256 -22.36 -4.73 12.67
CA LEU A 256 -22.06 -4.33 14.05
C LEU A 256 -22.00 -5.56 14.97
N SER A 257 -21.04 -5.59 15.88
CA SER A 257 -20.95 -6.47 17.02
C SER A 257 -22.18 -6.28 17.93
N THR A 258 -22.51 -7.32 18.69
CA THR A 258 -23.43 -7.21 19.82
C THR A 258 -23.10 -8.28 20.86
N PRO A 259 -23.61 -8.20 22.10
CA PRO A 259 -23.54 -9.29 23.08
C PRO A 259 -24.16 -10.63 22.64
N ASN A 260 -24.84 -10.70 21.50
CA ASN A 260 -25.40 -11.91 20.90
C ASN A 260 -24.72 -12.29 19.56
N GLY A 261 -23.58 -11.68 19.24
CA GLY A 261 -22.92 -11.77 17.94
C GLY A 261 -23.39 -10.72 16.93
N HIS A 262 -22.74 -10.67 15.76
CA HIS A 262 -22.88 -9.58 14.80
C HIS A 262 -24.22 -9.57 14.06
N ILE A 263 -24.63 -8.36 13.65
CA ILE A 263 -25.88 -8.10 12.91
C ILE A 263 -25.64 -7.27 11.65
N ASP A 264 -26.40 -7.53 10.58
CA ASP A 264 -26.44 -6.61 9.42
C ASP A 264 -27.15 -5.31 9.80
N ALA A 265 -26.36 -4.25 9.97
CA ALA A 265 -26.79 -2.93 10.34
C ALA A 265 -26.89 -1.98 9.11
N SER A 266 -26.60 -2.47 7.89
CA SER A 266 -26.46 -1.69 6.65
C SER A 266 -27.67 -0.82 6.26
N PHE A 267 -28.85 -1.10 6.80
CA PHE A 267 -30.11 -0.40 6.51
C PHE A 267 -30.74 0.27 7.75
N THR A 268 -30.08 0.20 8.91
CA THR A 268 -30.54 0.76 10.19
C THR A 268 -29.55 1.76 10.79
N HIS A 269 -28.26 1.57 10.50
CA HIS A 269 -27.15 2.36 11.04
C HIS A 269 -26.29 3.03 9.95
N LEU A 270 -26.54 2.75 8.66
CA LEU A 270 -25.99 3.54 7.55
C LEU A 270 -27.09 4.37 6.87
N PRO A 271 -26.75 5.53 6.27
CA PRO A 271 -27.63 6.21 5.32
C PRO A 271 -27.91 5.32 4.11
N ILE A 272 -29.16 5.31 3.62
CA ILE A 272 -29.55 4.52 2.46
C ILE A 272 -29.12 5.26 1.17
N ILE A 273 -28.04 4.79 0.55
CA ILE A 273 -27.33 5.43 -0.56
C ILE A 273 -26.83 4.33 -1.52
N SER A 274 -26.95 4.57 -2.83
CA SER A 274 -26.38 3.71 -3.87
C SER A 274 -25.37 4.52 -4.68
N ASP A 275 -24.08 4.28 -4.45
CA ASP A 275 -22.98 4.99 -5.10
C ASP A 275 -21.80 4.07 -5.47
N MET A 276 -20.83 4.63 -6.19
CA MET A 276 -19.67 3.90 -6.73
C MET A 276 -18.43 4.12 -5.85
N ALA A 277 -18.48 3.76 -4.57
CA ALA A 277 -17.35 3.88 -3.65
C ALA A 277 -16.13 3.07 -4.11
N HIS A 278 -15.03 3.77 -4.37
CA HIS A 278 -13.77 3.18 -4.85
C HIS A 278 -12.63 3.24 -3.84
N GLY A 279 -12.84 3.97 -2.75
CA GLY A 279 -11.95 4.01 -1.60
C GLY A 279 -12.71 4.46 -0.35
N VAL A 280 -12.25 3.98 0.80
CA VAL A 280 -12.73 4.37 2.13
C VAL A 280 -11.54 4.42 3.08
N ASP A 281 -11.60 5.29 4.09
CA ASP A 281 -10.78 5.17 5.29
C ASP A 281 -11.54 5.61 6.55
N ALA A 282 -11.05 5.20 7.73
CA ALA A 282 -11.68 5.40 9.03
C ALA A 282 -10.77 6.11 10.04
N SER A 283 -11.27 7.17 10.67
CA SER A 283 -10.54 7.92 11.72
C SER A 283 -11.49 8.86 12.48
N ASP A 284 -11.07 9.41 13.62
CA ASP A 284 -11.79 10.50 14.31
C ASP A 284 -11.59 11.81 13.52
N ILE A 285 -12.52 12.16 12.61
CA ILE A 285 -12.30 13.27 11.68
C ILE A 285 -12.59 14.61 12.36
N ASP A 286 -13.67 14.72 13.15
CA ASP A 286 -14.08 16.00 13.77
C ASP A 286 -13.70 16.22 15.25
N GLY A 287 -13.12 15.21 15.90
CA GLY A 287 -12.38 15.31 17.16
C GLY A 287 -13.21 15.03 18.41
N ASP A 288 -14.21 14.15 18.32
CA ASP A 288 -15.12 13.82 19.43
C ASP A 288 -14.84 12.47 20.12
N GLY A 289 -13.98 11.65 19.52
CA GLY A 289 -13.46 10.40 20.07
C GLY A 289 -14.05 9.11 19.51
N ASP A 290 -14.98 9.17 18.53
CA ASP A 290 -15.41 8.01 17.77
C ASP A 290 -14.70 7.88 16.39
N LEU A 291 -15.03 6.84 15.61
CA LEU A 291 -14.46 6.62 14.29
C LEU A 291 -15.47 6.93 13.18
N ASP A 292 -15.20 8.01 12.45
CA ASP A 292 -15.88 8.40 11.22
C ASP A 292 -15.39 7.59 10.01
N LEU A 293 -16.09 7.71 8.88
CA LEU A 293 -15.69 7.14 7.59
C LEU A 293 -15.73 8.20 6.47
N ILE A 294 -14.66 8.32 5.69
CA ILE A 294 -14.65 9.12 4.46
C ILE A 294 -14.76 8.23 3.22
N ILE A 295 -15.72 8.53 2.33
CA ILE A 295 -16.03 7.73 1.13
C ILE A 295 -15.60 8.50 -0.14
N VAL A 296 -14.70 7.90 -0.93
CA VAL A 296 -14.32 8.39 -2.26
C VAL A 296 -15.15 7.68 -3.33
N THR A 297 -16.04 8.42 -3.99
CA THR A 297 -16.94 7.91 -5.03
C THR A 297 -16.44 8.24 -6.44
N ASN A 298 -16.56 7.28 -7.36
CA ASN A 298 -16.31 7.49 -8.79
C ASN A 298 -17.57 7.90 -9.57
N GLU A 299 -17.41 8.09 -10.88
CA GLU A 299 -18.45 8.14 -11.93
C GLU A 299 -19.68 7.27 -11.60
N ASN A 300 -20.78 7.90 -11.18
CA ASN A 300 -22.04 7.22 -10.83
C ASN A 300 -23.27 7.92 -11.45
N ALA A 301 -24.37 7.19 -11.59
CA ALA A 301 -25.63 7.65 -12.18
C ALA A 301 -26.25 8.85 -11.44
N ASN A 302 -25.99 8.96 -10.13
CA ASN A 302 -26.66 9.88 -9.22
C ASN A 302 -25.86 11.19 -8.97
N ASN A 303 -24.69 11.35 -9.60
CA ASN A 303 -23.75 12.46 -9.38
C ASN A 303 -23.34 12.63 -7.90
N ILE A 304 -23.31 11.54 -7.13
CA ILE A 304 -22.84 11.53 -5.75
C ILE A 304 -21.34 11.83 -5.77
N LEU A 305 -20.96 12.96 -5.15
CA LEU A 305 -19.57 13.31 -4.84
C LEU A 305 -19.09 12.54 -3.61
N PRO A 306 -17.77 12.49 -3.35
CA PRO A 306 -17.22 12.05 -2.06
C PRO A 306 -17.94 12.71 -0.87
N TYR A 307 -17.94 12.02 0.27
CA TYR A 307 -18.65 12.46 1.47
C TYR A 307 -18.07 11.84 2.72
N VAL A 308 -18.50 12.35 3.88
CA VAL A 308 -18.16 11.80 5.19
C VAL A 308 -19.42 11.23 5.82
N LEU A 309 -19.27 10.08 6.46
CA LEU A 309 -20.21 9.45 7.35
C LEU A 309 -19.72 9.72 8.77
N ILE A 310 -20.40 10.61 9.50
CA ILE A 310 -20.08 10.91 10.90
C ILE A 310 -20.86 9.97 11.80
N ASN A 311 -20.19 9.33 12.76
CA ASN A 311 -20.77 8.32 13.65
C ASN A 311 -21.55 8.98 14.83
N ASP A 312 -21.96 8.23 15.84
CA ASP A 312 -22.60 8.73 17.08
C ASP A 312 -22.16 7.98 18.37
N GLY A 313 -20.95 7.40 18.32
CA GLY A 313 -20.36 6.54 19.35
C GLY A 313 -20.99 5.15 19.47
N GLN A 314 -22.02 4.83 18.69
CA GLN A 314 -22.74 3.53 18.73
C GLN A 314 -22.82 2.87 17.34
N GLY A 315 -21.85 3.16 16.46
CA GLY A 315 -21.76 2.61 15.11
C GLY A 315 -22.84 3.12 14.15
N LYS A 316 -23.45 4.29 14.42
CA LYS A 316 -24.61 4.80 13.69
C LYS A 316 -24.30 6.07 12.91
N PHE A 317 -24.05 5.87 11.63
CA PHE A 317 -23.52 6.89 10.74
C PHE A 317 -24.58 7.84 10.16
N SER A 318 -24.22 9.12 10.10
CA SER A 318 -24.97 10.22 9.52
C SER A 318 -24.15 10.87 8.39
N ARG A 319 -24.71 10.96 7.18
CA ARG A 319 -23.98 11.57 6.05
C ARG A 319 -23.89 13.08 6.21
N LYS A 320 -22.67 13.60 6.13
CA LYS A 320 -22.35 15.02 5.92
C LYS A 320 -21.83 15.21 4.49
N ASN A 321 -22.05 16.38 3.89
CA ASN A 321 -21.46 16.71 2.60
C ASN A 321 -19.98 17.08 2.76
N ILE A 322 -19.14 16.71 1.78
CA ILE A 322 -17.69 16.97 1.80
C ILE A 322 -17.34 18.47 1.79
N ASP A 323 -18.26 19.34 1.35
CA ASP A 323 -18.11 20.80 1.39
C ASP A 323 -18.24 21.42 2.79
N PHE A 324 -18.53 20.61 3.81
CA PHE A 324 -18.36 20.95 5.24
C PHE A 324 -16.92 20.73 5.75
N PHE A 325 -16.08 20.01 5.00
CA PHE A 325 -14.72 19.61 5.43
C PHE A 325 -13.63 20.25 4.57
N LEU A 326 -13.81 20.33 3.24
CA LEU A 326 -12.82 20.85 2.29
C LEU A 326 -13.44 21.71 1.18
N ASP A 327 -12.61 22.42 0.41
CA ASP A 327 -13.07 23.15 -0.79
C ASP A 327 -13.55 22.16 -1.85
N ARG A 328 -14.86 22.13 -2.08
CA ARG A 328 -15.53 21.29 -3.07
C ARG A 328 -14.86 21.25 -4.44
N ALA A 329 -14.17 22.31 -4.87
CA ALA A 329 -13.46 22.32 -6.16
C ALA A 329 -12.21 21.41 -6.23
N LEU A 330 -11.82 20.78 -5.10
CA LEU A 330 -10.86 19.67 -5.03
C LEU A 330 -11.48 18.32 -5.41
N VAL A 331 -12.80 18.13 -5.28
CA VAL A 331 -13.47 16.82 -5.46
C VAL A 331 -14.62 16.83 -6.48
N ASP A 332 -15.18 17.98 -6.82
CA ASP A 332 -16.25 18.13 -7.80
C ASP A 332 -15.69 18.47 -9.19
N PHE A 333 -15.61 17.43 -10.03
CA PHE A 333 -15.16 17.55 -11.43
C PHE A 333 -16.30 17.62 -12.44
N THR A 334 -17.56 17.64 -11.99
CA THR A 334 -18.77 17.56 -12.85
C THR A 334 -18.93 18.73 -13.81
N GLN A 335 -18.33 19.89 -13.52
CA GLN A 335 -18.51 21.12 -14.29
C GLN A 335 -17.58 21.26 -15.52
N ASN A 336 -16.76 20.24 -15.82
CA ASN A 336 -15.77 20.29 -16.90
C ASN A 336 -16.15 19.33 -18.06
N ARG A 337 -15.62 19.55 -19.27
CA ARG A 337 -15.81 18.66 -20.44
C ARG A 337 -15.01 17.34 -20.37
N ARG A 338 -14.78 16.81 -19.17
CA ARG A 338 -13.99 15.60 -18.97
C ARG A 338 -14.73 14.35 -19.44
N GLN A 339 -13.97 13.33 -19.84
CA GLN A 339 -14.51 12.00 -20.15
C GLN A 339 -14.85 11.20 -18.87
N HIS A 340 -14.20 11.53 -17.74
CA HIS A 340 -14.45 10.94 -16.42
C HIS A 340 -14.58 11.99 -15.32
N ARG A 341 -15.40 11.67 -14.31
CA ARG A 341 -15.77 12.57 -13.20
C ARG A 341 -14.96 12.38 -11.91
N ALA A 342 -14.02 11.43 -11.88
CA ALA A 342 -13.16 11.16 -10.74
C ALA A 342 -11.73 11.70 -10.97
N GLN A 343 -11.08 12.19 -9.90
CA GLN A 343 -9.67 12.57 -9.90
C GLN A 343 -8.82 11.69 -8.97
N TYR A 344 -9.47 11.02 -8.01
CA TYR A 344 -8.82 10.18 -7.02
C TYR A 344 -9.23 8.72 -7.16
N SER A 345 -8.37 7.83 -6.68
CA SER A 345 -8.53 6.39 -6.63
C SER A 345 -9.13 5.94 -5.30
N THR A 346 -8.56 6.47 -4.21
CA THR A 346 -8.94 6.26 -2.80
C THR A 346 -8.46 7.47 -1.97
N VAL A 347 -8.66 7.39 -0.66
CA VAL A 347 -8.22 8.34 0.37
C VAL A 347 -7.54 7.55 1.49
N ARG A 348 -6.61 8.19 2.21
CA ARG A 348 -6.13 7.71 3.51
C ARG A 348 -6.17 8.82 4.57
N LEU A 349 -6.38 8.43 5.82
CA LEU A 349 -6.44 9.30 7.00
C LEU A 349 -5.46 8.83 8.06
N GLN A 350 -4.53 9.70 8.45
CA GLN A 350 -3.54 9.44 9.50
C GLN A 350 -3.04 10.78 10.04
N ASP A 351 -2.63 10.87 11.30
CA ASP A 351 -1.85 12.02 11.78
C ASP A 351 -0.43 11.94 11.19
N LEU A 352 -0.03 12.91 10.36
CA LEU A 352 1.32 13.02 9.79
C LEU A 352 2.17 14.13 10.43
N ASN A 353 1.61 14.91 11.36
CA ASN A 353 2.27 16.07 11.94
C ASN A 353 2.45 16.01 13.48
N ASN A 354 1.86 14.99 14.11
CA ASN A 354 1.79 14.72 15.54
C ASN A 354 0.95 15.75 16.35
N ASP A 355 -0.12 16.32 15.77
CA ASP A 355 -1.09 17.19 16.49
C ASP A 355 -2.34 16.47 17.03
N SER A 356 -2.41 15.15 16.86
CA SER A 356 -3.51 14.26 17.26
C SER A 356 -4.80 14.35 16.42
N PHE A 357 -4.78 15.01 15.26
CA PHE A 357 -5.89 14.97 14.30
C PHE A 357 -5.46 14.27 13.00
N PRO A 358 -6.35 13.51 12.32
CA PRO A 358 -6.00 12.87 11.07
C PRO A 358 -5.90 13.90 9.94
N ASP A 359 -4.75 13.92 9.28
CA ASP A 359 -4.49 14.57 8.00
C ASP A 359 -4.98 13.68 6.84
N MET A 360 -5.23 14.28 5.67
CA MET A 360 -5.83 13.60 4.52
C MET A 360 -4.87 13.43 3.35
N LEU A 361 -4.70 12.18 2.90
CA LEU A 361 -4.07 11.82 1.64
C LEU A 361 -5.13 11.53 0.55
N LEU A 362 -5.24 12.38 -0.47
CA LEU A 362 -6.09 12.15 -1.64
C LEU A 362 -5.25 11.59 -2.79
N LEU A 363 -5.43 10.30 -3.12
CA LEU A 363 -4.53 9.56 -4.01
C LEU A 363 -4.97 9.67 -5.48
N ALA A 364 -4.09 10.11 -6.39
CA ALA A 364 -4.48 10.50 -7.74
C ALA A 364 -4.77 9.32 -8.71
N ARG A 365 -5.82 9.45 -9.52
CA ARG A 365 -6.34 8.43 -10.46
C ARG A 365 -5.62 8.34 -11.82
N GLY A 366 -4.49 9.02 -12.01
CA GLY A 366 -3.65 8.85 -13.22
C GLY A 366 -4.31 9.19 -14.57
N GLU A 367 -5.09 10.27 -14.62
CA GLU A 367 -5.72 10.77 -15.86
C GLU A 367 -5.31 12.22 -16.15
N ASP A 368 -4.99 12.55 -17.41
CA ASP A 368 -4.61 13.90 -17.83
C ASP A 368 -5.84 14.85 -17.80
N PRO A 369 -5.85 15.88 -16.94
CA PRO A 369 -7.07 16.65 -16.71
C PRO A 369 -7.31 17.68 -17.81
N GLU A 370 -8.27 17.39 -18.70
CA GLU A 370 -8.83 18.35 -19.64
C GLU A 370 -9.45 19.57 -18.92
N GLY A 371 -8.62 20.60 -18.66
CA GLY A 371 -9.03 21.98 -18.36
C GLY A 371 -9.65 22.27 -16.97
N ALA A 372 -9.24 21.57 -15.91
CA ALA A 372 -10.01 21.49 -14.66
C ALA A 372 -9.94 22.68 -13.67
N THR A 373 -11.11 23.13 -13.21
CA THR A 373 -11.41 23.86 -11.95
C THR A 373 -10.52 25.08 -11.58
N LYS A 374 -10.48 25.42 -10.28
CA LYS A 374 -9.65 26.47 -9.66
C LYS A 374 -8.22 25.97 -9.44
N PHE A 375 -8.06 24.67 -9.16
CA PHE A 375 -6.79 24.01 -8.87
C PHE A 375 -6.17 23.40 -10.13
N LYS A 376 -5.96 24.22 -11.17
CA LYS A 376 -5.43 23.80 -12.49
C LYS A 376 -4.06 23.10 -12.46
N SER A 377 -3.37 23.17 -11.32
CA SER A 377 -2.07 22.56 -11.07
C SER A 377 -2.10 21.24 -10.29
N SER A 378 -3.13 20.97 -9.47
CA SER A 378 -3.18 19.75 -8.65
C SER A 378 -3.54 18.54 -9.51
N LYS A 379 -2.55 17.70 -9.78
CA LYS A 379 -2.62 16.58 -10.73
C LYS A 379 -1.98 15.30 -10.20
N LEU A 380 -1.17 15.41 -9.16
CA LEU A 380 -0.59 14.31 -8.41
C LEU A 380 -1.37 14.08 -7.10
N SER A 381 -0.98 13.09 -6.31
CA SER A 381 -1.62 12.85 -5.00
C SER A 381 -1.38 14.03 -4.05
N LEU A 382 -2.36 14.33 -3.19
CA LEU A 382 -2.32 15.51 -2.31
C LEU A 382 -2.28 15.08 -0.84
N LEU A 383 -1.47 15.77 -0.04
CA LEU A 383 -1.57 15.79 1.42
C LEU A 383 -2.20 17.12 1.85
N ILE A 384 -3.23 17.04 2.68
CA ILE A 384 -3.96 18.19 3.24
C ILE A 384 -4.05 18.02 4.75
N PHE A 385 -3.43 18.93 5.50
CA PHE A 385 -3.45 18.89 6.96
C PHE A 385 -4.83 19.26 7.52
N ASN A 386 -5.16 18.71 8.70
CA ASN A 386 -6.34 19.11 9.49
C ASN A 386 -6.14 20.54 10.08
N ASP A 387 -7.19 21.16 10.62
CA ASP A 387 -7.13 22.44 11.34
C ASP A 387 -7.40 22.34 12.85
N GLY A 388 -7.50 21.10 13.34
CA GLY A 388 -7.87 20.73 14.72
C GLY A 388 -9.37 20.85 15.00
N ARG A 389 -10.23 20.79 13.96
CA ARG A 389 -11.70 20.91 14.03
C ARG A 389 -12.42 20.12 12.93
N GLY A 390 -11.77 19.08 12.39
CA GLY A 390 -12.24 18.33 11.22
C GLY A 390 -12.44 19.18 9.98
N LYS A 391 -11.51 20.09 9.68
CA LYS A 391 -11.46 20.83 8.41
C LYS A 391 -10.10 20.61 7.76
N PHE A 392 -10.13 20.46 6.44
CA PHE A 392 -8.96 20.28 5.59
C PHE A 392 -8.81 21.53 4.70
N PRO A 393 -8.30 22.64 5.25
CA PRO A 393 -8.25 23.91 4.56
C PRO A 393 -7.29 23.89 3.35
N ASN A 394 -7.61 24.67 2.33
CA ASN A 394 -6.73 24.91 1.15
C ASN A 394 -5.35 25.53 1.49
N LYS A 395 -5.06 25.79 2.76
CA LYS A 395 -3.84 26.44 3.22
C LYS A 395 -2.77 25.36 3.39
N ASN A 396 -1.71 25.44 2.59
CA ASN A 396 -0.56 24.52 2.62
C ASN A 396 -0.88 23.08 2.16
N ILE A 397 -1.79 22.89 1.18
CA ILE A 397 -1.87 21.61 0.45
C ILE A 397 -0.49 21.28 -0.15
N ILE A 398 0.02 20.09 0.15
CA ILE A 398 1.26 19.56 -0.44
C ILE A 398 0.89 18.65 -1.61
N GLU A 399 1.50 18.88 -2.77
CA GLU A 399 1.39 17.99 -3.93
C GLU A 399 2.57 17.02 -3.94
N LEU A 400 2.29 15.73 -3.70
CA LEU A 400 3.30 14.68 -3.57
C LEU A 400 3.94 14.34 -4.94
N PRO A 401 5.21 13.89 -4.99
CA PRO A 401 5.95 13.66 -6.24
C PRO A 401 5.54 12.37 -7.00
N THR A 402 4.25 12.03 -7.05
CA THR A 402 3.67 10.79 -7.61
C THR A 402 3.60 10.81 -9.15
N ASN A 403 4.74 11.07 -9.80
CA ASN A 403 4.83 11.37 -11.23
C ASN A 403 5.71 10.38 -12.03
N ARG A 404 5.80 9.10 -11.59
CA ARG A 404 6.58 8.05 -12.28
C ARG A 404 6.27 7.94 -13.77
N TRP A 405 4.99 8.04 -14.13
CA TRP A 405 4.48 8.05 -15.51
C TRP A 405 3.82 9.39 -15.87
N GLY A 406 4.28 10.49 -15.25
CA GLY A 406 3.62 11.80 -15.35
C GLY A 406 2.17 11.74 -14.84
N TYR A 407 1.25 12.42 -15.51
CA TYR A 407 -0.18 12.36 -15.19
C TYR A 407 -0.85 11.01 -15.50
N GLY A 408 -0.12 10.05 -16.10
CA GLY A 408 -0.58 8.66 -16.20
C GLY A 408 -0.32 7.83 -14.93
N THR A 409 0.23 8.43 -13.87
CA THR A 409 0.49 7.73 -12.59
C THR A 409 -0.79 7.63 -11.78
N PHE A 410 -1.32 6.42 -11.68
CA PHE A 410 -2.37 6.06 -10.75
C PHE A 410 -1.69 5.72 -9.42
N THR A 411 -2.00 6.43 -8.35
CA THR A 411 -1.61 6.02 -7.00
C THR A 411 -2.74 5.16 -6.47
N ASN A 412 -2.49 3.88 -6.30
CA ASN A 412 -3.50 2.89 -5.99
C ASN A 412 -3.95 2.98 -4.53
N ASP A 413 -2.98 3.18 -3.65
CA ASP A 413 -3.07 3.00 -2.21
C ASP A 413 -1.83 3.63 -1.54
N ALA A 414 -1.91 3.90 -0.24
CA ALA A 414 -0.85 4.50 0.55
C ALA A 414 -0.87 3.95 1.98
N GLU A 415 0.32 3.71 2.53
CA GLU A 415 0.54 3.36 3.94
C GLU A 415 1.43 4.43 4.57
N VAL A 416 1.14 4.82 5.82
CA VAL A 416 1.71 5.99 6.49
C VAL A 416 2.27 5.57 7.84
N ILE A 417 3.60 5.53 7.97
CA ILE A 417 4.28 4.97 9.14
C ILE A 417 5.66 5.60 9.29
N ASP A 418 6.25 5.49 10.48
CA ASP A 418 7.63 5.91 10.76
C ASP A 418 8.54 4.75 10.36
N ILE A 419 9.31 4.90 9.27
CA ILE A 419 10.00 3.78 8.61
C ILE A 419 11.47 3.63 9.05
N ASP A 420 12.10 4.69 9.56
CA ASP A 420 13.48 4.66 10.07
C ASP A 420 13.64 5.06 11.55
N GLY A 421 12.52 5.27 12.27
CA GLY A 421 12.47 5.44 13.72
C GLY A 421 12.81 6.85 14.21
N ASP A 422 12.72 7.86 13.34
CA ASP A 422 13.09 9.24 13.66
C ASP A 422 11.97 10.06 14.33
N GLY A 423 10.74 9.53 14.35
CA GLY A 423 9.55 10.14 14.94
C GLY A 423 8.64 10.89 13.96
N ASN A 424 9.07 11.08 12.72
CA ASN A 424 8.23 11.62 11.64
C ASN A 424 7.45 10.48 10.95
N LYS A 425 6.35 10.81 10.26
CA LYS A 425 5.63 9.83 9.43
C LYS A 425 6.01 9.96 7.97
N ASP A 426 6.47 8.87 7.39
CA ASP A 426 6.77 8.68 5.98
C ASP A 426 5.54 8.18 5.22
N ILE A 427 5.64 8.11 3.89
CA ILE A 427 4.54 7.63 3.04
C ILE A 427 5.07 6.61 2.03
N LEU A 428 4.60 5.37 2.13
CA LEU A 428 4.79 4.34 1.11
C LEU A 428 3.58 4.32 0.17
N LEU A 429 3.81 4.49 -1.14
CA LEU A 429 2.76 4.59 -2.14
C LEU A 429 2.76 3.42 -3.11
N THR A 430 1.65 2.69 -3.20
CA THR A 430 1.41 1.71 -4.26
C THR A 430 1.01 2.44 -5.54
N GLN A 431 1.72 2.21 -6.66
CA GLN A 431 1.50 2.93 -7.93
C GLN A 431 1.44 2.02 -9.16
N SER A 432 0.53 2.40 -10.06
CA SER A 432 0.35 1.82 -11.39
C SER A 432 0.13 2.89 -12.46
N THR A 433 -0.06 2.46 -13.70
CA THR A 433 -0.43 3.29 -14.84
C THR A 433 -1.31 2.49 -15.80
N ARG A 434 -1.92 3.17 -16.78
CA ARG A 434 -2.70 2.53 -17.84
C ARG A 434 -2.20 2.99 -19.20
N LEU A 435 -2.16 2.07 -20.16
CA LEU A 435 -1.77 2.42 -21.52
C LEU A 435 -2.76 3.40 -22.18
N LYS A 436 -2.21 4.26 -23.05
CA LYS A 436 -2.95 5.20 -23.89
C LYS A 436 -4.11 4.50 -24.61
N ASN A 437 -5.20 5.24 -24.80
CA ASN A 437 -6.46 4.74 -25.39
C ASN A 437 -7.12 3.60 -24.60
N GLY A 438 -6.89 3.53 -23.28
CA GLY A 438 -7.58 2.60 -22.39
C GLY A 438 -7.06 1.15 -22.46
N GLY A 439 -5.81 0.94 -22.88
CA GLY A 439 -5.17 -0.37 -22.90
C GLY A 439 -4.97 -1.00 -21.50
N PRO A 440 -4.23 -2.12 -21.39
CA PRO A 440 -4.00 -2.78 -20.11
C PRO A 440 -3.40 -1.86 -19.05
N TRP A 441 -3.78 -2.13 -17.81
CA TRP A 441 -3.09 -1.60 -16.63
C TRP A 441 -1.71 -2.25 -16.50
N ARG A 442 -0.73 -1.43 -16.13
CA ARG A 442 0.61 -1.86 -15.78
C ARG A 442 1.09 -1.11 -14.55
N GLY A 443 1.53 -1.84 -13.54
CA GLY A 443 2.39 -1.31 -12.51
C GLY A 443 2.23 -2.04 -11.20
N HIS A 444 3.40 -2.26 -10.62
CA HIS A 444 3.60 -2.72 -9.27
C HIS A 444 4.83 -1.95 -8.77
N TYR A 445 4.68 -0.63 -8.64
CA TYR A 445 5.74 0.26 -8.17
C TYR A 445 5.40 0.80 -6.79
N LEU A 446 6.30 0.62 -5.85
CA LEU A 446 6.32 1.24 -4.55
C LEU A 446 7.16 2.52 -4.64
N GLN A 447 6.57 3.67 -4.29
CA GLN A 447 7.31 4.91 -4.09
C GLN A 447 7.37 5.21 -2.60
N LEU A 448 8.58 5.22 -2.02
CA LEU A 448 8.80 5.59 -0.62
C LEU A 448 9.20 7.06 -0.54
N LEU A 449 8.39 7.85 0.19
CA LEU A 449 8.59 9.26 0.43
C LEU A 449 8.95 9.49 1.91
N MET A 450 10.22 9.78 2.19
CA MET A 450 10.67 10.05 3.56
C MET A 450 10.39 11.50 3.97
N ASN A 451 10.06 11.74 5.23
CA ASN A 451 9.65 13.04 5.76
C ASN A 451 10.83 13.86 6.29
N GLU A 452 11.64 14.38 5.37
CA GLU A 452 12.85 15.15 5.70
C GLU A 452 12.50 16.58 6.14
N ASN A 453 12.16 16.75 7.43
CA ASN A 453 11.79 18.02 8.07
C ASN A 453 10.49 18.64 7.49
N GLY A 454 9.44 17.84 7.33
CA GLY A 454 8.17 18.29 6.74
C GLY A 454 8.19 18.37 5.21
N GLN A 455 9.16 17.71 4.56
CA GLN A 455 9.26 17.60 3.11
C GLN A 455 9.32 16.13 2.70
N TYR A 456 8.34 15.69 1.92
CA TYR A 456 8.24 14.31 1.44
C TYR A 456 9.16 14.07 0.23
N ILE A 457 10.31 13.46 0.46
CA ILE A 457 11.36 13.24 -0.56
C ILE A 457 11.36 11.78 -1.04
N ASP A 458 11.31 11.58 -2.35
CA ASP A 458 11.41 10.25 -2.99
C ASP A 458 12.78 9.61 -2.73
N ARG A 459 12.79 8.58 -1.88
CA ARG A 459 13.96 7.76 -1.49
C ARG A 459 13.90 6.34 -2.05
N SER A 460 13.03 6.10 -3.02
CA SER A 460 12.76 4.77 -3.59
C SER A 460 13.96 4.14 -4.33
N THR A 461 15.05 4.87 -4.55
CA THR A 461 16.28 4.34 -5.17
C THR A 461 17.33 3.94 -4.12
N GLU A 462 17.27 4.59 -2.95
CA GLU A 462 18.18 4.41 -1.83
C GLU A 462 17.66 3.36 -0.84
N ARG A 463 16.33 3.27 -0.67
CA ARG A 463 15.66 2.45 0.36
C ARG A 463 14.90 1.22 -0.16
N LEU A 464 14.72 1.06 -1.47
CA LEU A 464 13.97 -0.07 -2.07
C LEU A 464 14.77 -0.77 -3.18
N TRP A 465 14.41 -2.03 -3.44
CA TRP A 465 14.98 -2.85 -4.51
C TRP A 465 14.56 -2.38 -5.92
N PRO A 466 15.18 -2.87 -7.01
CA PRO A 466 14.81 -2.50 -8.39
C PRO A 466 13.41 -2.95 -8.82
N GLN A 467 12.62 -2.06 -9.41
CA GLN A 467 11.18 -2.27 -9.65
C GLN A 467 10.80 -2.18 -11.14
N GLY A 468 11.63 -2.79 -11.99
CA GLY A 468 11.41 -2.90 -13.42
C GLY A 468 10.60 -4.14 -13.82
N TYR A 469 9.72 -3.99 -14.80
CA TYR A 469 8.92 -5.10 -15.33
C TYR A 469 9.75 -5.89 -16.34
N GLY A 470 10.12 -7.11 -16.00
CA GLY A 470 10.84 -8.03 -16.92
C GLY A 470 9.95 -8.67 -17.99
N ALA A 471 8.63 -8.47 -17.91
CA ALA A 471 7.64 -9.01 -18.84
C ALA A 471 7.49 -8.14 -20.10
N THR A 472 6.81 -8.71 -21.11
CA THR A 472 6.46 -8.01 -22.34
C THR A 472 5.42 -6.90 -22.10
N PRO A 473 5.25 -5.96 -23.05
CA PRO A 473 4.38 -4.79 -22.85
C PRO A 473 2.88 -5.10 -22.71
N ASP A 474 2.41 -6.30 -23.06
CA ASP A 474 0.97 -6.55 -23.23
C ASP A 474 0.28 -7.20 -22.01
N ASP A 475 1.07 -7.54 -20.99
CA ASP A 475 0.64 -8.27 -19.80
C ASP A 475 -0.02 -7.36 -18.73
N PHE A 476 -1.07 -7.85 -18.07
CA PHE A 476 -1.82 -7.12 -17.03
C PHE A 476 -1.11 -7.25 -15.68
N GLN A 477 -0.52 -6.14 -15.22
CA GLN A 477 0.21 -6.06 -13.97
C GLN A 477 -0.37 -4.93 -13.13
N PHE A 478 -0.90 -5.24 -11.95
CA PHE A 478 -1.60 -4.28 -11.11
C PHE A 478 -1.50 -4.73 -9.65
N ALA A 479 -0.71 -4.01 -8.85
CA ALA A 479 -0.82 -4.07 -7.40
C ALA A 479 -1.83 -3.04 -6.94
N ASP A 480 -2.75 -3.42 -6.05
CA ASP A 480 -3.88 -2.58 -5.65
C ASP A 480 -3.79 -2.06 -4.22
N LYS A 481 -3.14 -2.81 -3.32
CA LYS A 481 -2.88 -2.44 -1.93
C LYS A 481 -1.48 -2.90 -1.52
N THR A 482 -0.85 -2.16 -0.61
CA THR A 482 0.29 -2.63 0.20
C THR A 482 -0.18 -2.77 1.64
N MET A 483 0.48 -3.62 2.42
CA MET A 483 0.25 -3.77 3.85
C MET A 483 1.62 -3.70 4.54
N ILE A 484 1.65 -3.04 5.69
CA ILE A 484 2.83 -2.94 6.54
C ILE A 484 2.60 -3.76 7.81
N SER A 485 3.55 -4.63 8.16
CA SER A 485 3.53 -5.35 9.44
C SER A 485 4.88 -6.02 9.72
N ASP A 486 5.15 -6.34 10.97
CA ASP A 486 6.29 -7.14 11.42
C ASP A 486 6.03 -8.63 11.08
N ILE A 487 6.55 -9.15 9.96
CA ILE A 487 6.19 -10.51 9.47
C ILE A 487 7.23 -11.59 9.76
N ASP A 488 8.49 -11.25 10.05
CA ASP A 488 9.43 -12.19 10.66
C ASP A 488 9.51 -12.03 12.20
N GLY A 489 9.09 -10.87 12.72
CA GLY A 489 8.95 -10.60 14.15
C GLY A 489 10.27 -10.28 14.83
N ASP A 490 11.08 -9.40 14.22
CA ASP A 490 12.26 -8.77 14.81
C ASP A 490 11.92 -7.46 15.56
N GLY A 491 10.79 -6.84 15.22
CA GLY A 491 10.25 -5.64 15.87
C GLY A 491 10.26 -4.37 15.00
N ASP A 492 10.74 -4.42 13.75
CA ASP A 492 10.50 -3.36 12.77
C ASP A 492 9.21 -3.60 11.93
N PHE A 493 9.15 -3.09 10.69
CA PHE A 493 7.95 -3.11 9.86
C PHE A 493 8.30 -3.43 8.40
N ASP A 494 7.82 -4.58 7.92
CA ASP A 494 8.02 -5.11 6.57
C ASP A 494 6.92 -4.67 5.58
N ILE A 495 7.16 -4.94 4.30
CA ILE A 495 6.25 -4.66 3.18
C ILE A 495 5.68 -5.97 2.61
N VAL A 496 4.34 -6.09 2.54
CA VAL A 496 3.64 -7.15 1.77
C VAL A 496 2.67 -6.52 0.77
N THR A 497 2.86 -6.82 -0.51
CA THR A 497 2.08 -6.19 -1.60
C THR A 497 0.99 -7.11 -2.17
N ARG A 498 -0.19 -6.55 -2.46
CA ARG A 498 -1.33 -7.28 -3.03
C ARG A 498 -1.42 -7.08 -4.54
N SER A 499 -1.48 -8.19 -5.29
CA SER A 499 -1.55 -8.21 -6.76
C SER A 499 -2.89 -8.75 -7.26
N LEU A 500 -3.58 -7.98 -8.11
CA LEU A 500 -4.83 -8.41 -8.75
C LEU A 500 -4.64 -8.99 -10.16
N GLY A 501 -3.40 -9.09 -10.64
CA GLY A 501 -3.05 -9.67 -11.94
C GLY A 501 -3.84 -10.95 -12.34
N PRO A 502 -4.00 -11.94 -11.44
CA PRO A 502 -4.69 -13.20 -11.73
C PRO A 502 -6.21 -13.11 -11.62
N SER A 503 -6.75 -12.18 -10.84
CA SER A 503 -8.16 -12.17 -10.42
C SER A 503 -9.15 -12.05 -11.58
N PHE A 504 -8.71 -11.57 -12.74
CA PHE A 504 -9.58 -11.30 -13.89
C PHE A 504 -9.33 -12.20 -15.12
N LYS A 505 -8.28 -13.05 -15.11
CA LYS A 505 -7.92 -13.95 -16.23
C LYS A 505 -7.15 -15.18 -15.74
N GLN A 506 -7.28 -16.29 -16.47
CA GLN A 506 -6.47 -17.51 -16.33
C GLN A 506 -4.96 -17.35 -16.66
N ASP A 507 -4.45 -16.12 -16.76
CA ASP A 507 -3.08 -15.86 -17.18
C ASP A 507 -2.14 -15.84 -15.99
N PHE A 508 -1.11 -16.70 -16.04
CA PHE A 508 -0.10 -16.80 -14.99
C PHE A 508 1.01 -15.74 -15.14
N MET A 509 0.99 -14.85 -16.14
CA MET A 509 2.01 -13.80 -16.32
C MET A 509 1.71 -12.47 -15.60
N GLY A 510 0.68 -12.44 -14.74
CA GLY A 510 0.32 -11.28 -13.93
C GLY A 510 1.41 -10.87 -12.93
N ALA A 511 1.27 -9.69 -12.31
CA ALA A 511 2.25 -9.19 -11.35
C ALA A 511 2.45 -10.19 -10.17
N ILE A 512 3.71 -10.48 -9.85
CA ILE A 512 4.10 -11.33 -8.72
C ILE A 512 3.97 -10.51 -7.42
N VAL A 513 3.58 -11.15 -6.31
CA VAL A 513 3.63 -10.58 -4.96
C VAL A 513 5.08 -10.19 -4.63
N GLN A 514 5.31 -8.94 -4.27
CA GLN A 514 6.58 -8.47 -3.74
C GLN A 514 6.51 -8.42 -2.21
N ILE A 515 7.55 -8.93 -1.56
CA ILE A 515 7.77 -8.83 -0.12
C ILE A 515 9.11 -8.11 0.06
N GLY A 516 9.11 -7.07 0.88
CA GLY A 516 10.31 -6.33 1.27
C GLY A 516 10.54 -6.49 2.75
N ILE A 517 11.68 -7.06 3.12
CA ILE A 517 12.12 -7.19 4.52
C ILE A 517 12.94 -5.95 4.88
N ASN A 518 12.63 -5.28 5.97
CA ASN A 518 13.37 -4.10 6.42
C ASN A 518 14.70 -4.50 7.12
N ASP A 519 15.49 -3.54 7.59
CA ASP A 519 16.81 -3.77 8.19
C ASP A 519 17.04 -2.98 9.50
N GLY A 520 15.95 -2.57 10.15
CA GLY A 520 15.93 -1.65 11.29
C GLY A 520 16.29 -0.21 10.95
N SER A 521 16.63 0.11 9.67
CA SER A 521 17.01 1.46 9.23
C SER A 521 16.08 2.04 8.17
N GLY A 522 15.02 1.33 7.79
CA GLY A 522 14.11 1.68 6.70
C GLY A 522 14.62 1.30 5.31
N MET A 523 15.51 0.30 5.18
CA MET A 523 16.06 -0.15 3.90
C MET A 523 15.57 -1.56 3.58
N PHE A 524 14.72 -1.68 2.57
CA PHE A 524 14.03 -2.93 2.30
C PHE A 524 14.75 -3.81 1.27
N LEU A 525 15.04 -5.05 1.69
CA LEU A 525 15.60 -6.11 0.87
C LEU A 525 14.49 -7.03 0.32
N PRO A 526 14.51 -7.41 -0.96
CA PRO A 526 13.42 -8.19 -1.55
C PRO A 526 13.53 -9.66 -1.13
N ALA A 527 12.43 -10.26 -0.68
CA ALA A 527 12.34 -11.71 -0.46
C ALA A 527 11.84 -12.43 -1.72
N ASP A 528 12.40 -13.61 -2.05
CA ASP A 528 11.96 -14.43 -3.19
C ASP A 528 10.60 -15.09 -2.89
N PRO A 529 9.48 -14.65 -3.51
CA PRO A 529 8.13 -15.13 -3.19
C PRO A 529 7.92 -16.62 -3.50
N LYS A 530 8.93 -17.30 -4.09
CA LYS A 530 9.00 -18.75 -4.20
C LYS A 530 8.96 -19.48 -2.84
N TRP A 531 9.34 -18.85 -1.74
CA TRP A 531 9.39 -19.49 -0.41
C TRP A 531 8.01 -20.01 0.04
N PHE A 532 6.99 -19.14 0.01
CA PHE A 532 5.61 -19.53 0.34
C PHE A 532 4.89 -20.30 -0.78
N ALA A 533 5.55 -20.52 -1.91
CA ALA A 533 4.98 -21.04 -3.15
C ALA A 533 5.37 -22.49 -3.50
N ASN A 534 6.05 -23.19 -2.60
CA ASN A 534 6.69 -24.49 -2.90
C ASN A 534 7.67 -24.39 -4.09
N GLY A 535 8.44 -23.30 -4.17
CA GLY A 535 9.51 -23.13 -5.16
C GLY A 535 9.08 -22.62 -6.54
N LYS A 536 7.85 -22.12 -6.70
CA LYS A 536 7.31 -21.59 -7.97
C LYS A 536 7.06 -20.09 -7.91
N ASP A 537 7.15 -19.37 -9.02
CA ASP A 537 6.79 -17.95 -9.06
C ASP A 537 5.31 -17.77 -8.68
N HIS A 538 5.03 -17.12 -7.53
CA HIS A 538 3.66 -16.99 -7.03
C HIS A 538 2.91 -15.79 -7.61
N HIS A 539 2.59 -15.93 -8.88
CA HIS A 539 1.36 -15.39 -9.43
C HIS A 539 0.17 -16.17 -8.84
N GLY A 540 -1.00 -15.54 -8.69
CA GLY A 540 -2.26 -16.21 -8.33
C GLY A 540 -2.95 -15.70 -7.07
N ILE A 541 -2.27 -14.89 -6.26
CA ILE A 541 -2.66 -14.64 -4.86
C ILE A 541 -2.91 -13.15 -4.64
N ALA A 542 -4.07 -12.85 -4.07
CA ALA A 542 -4.27 -11.65 -3.27
C ALA A 542 -3.87 -12.02 -1.82
N PRO A 543 -2.68 -11.63 -1.32
CA PRO A 543 -2.31 -11.85 0.07
C PRO A 543 -3.09 -10.91 0.99
N ILE A 544 -3.17 -11.30 2.25
CA ILE A 544 -3.52 -10.40 3.36
C ILE A 544 -2.67 -10.75 4.59
N VAL A 545 -2.43 -9.78 5.46
CA VAL A 545 -1.57 -9.90 6.65
C VAL A 545 -2.43 -9.80 7.92
N GLY A 546 -2.03 -10.51 8.98
CA GLY A 546 -2.70 -10.53 10.28
C GLY A 546 -2.19 -11.66 11.17
N ASP A 547 -2.52 -11.64 12.45
CA ASP A 547 -2.23 -12.77 13.35
C ASP A 547 -3.34 -13.82 13.23
N PHE A 548 -3.13 -14.80 12.35
CA PHE A 548 -4.08 -15.87 12.08
C PHE A 548 -3.86 -17.10 12.99
N ASN A 549 -2.87 -17.04 13.90
CA ASN A 549 -2.46 -18.18 14.72
C ASN A 549 -2.65 -17.92 16.24
N GLY A 550 -2.52 -16.66 16.68
CA GLY A 550 -2.69 -16.17 18.03
C GLY A 550 -1.40 -16.15 18.86
N ASP A 551 -0.24 -15.92 18.24
CA ASP A 551 1.07 -15.82 18.91
C ASP A 551 1.61 -14.39 19.05
N GLY A 552 0.92 -13.40 18.47
CA GLY A 552 1.28 -11.98 18.48
C GLY A 552 2.19 -11.54 17.34
N LYS A 553 2.56 -12.42 16.40
CA LYS A 553 3.25 -12.06 15.15
C LYS A 553 2.30 -12.06 13.96
N SER A 554 2.51 -11.17 13.01
CA SER A 554 1.78 -11.20 11.75
C SER A 554 2.21 -12.38 10.88
N ASN A 555 1.26 -13.04 10.24
CA ASN A 555 1.48 -14.07 9.25
C ASN A 555 0.89 -13.62 7.90
N ILE A 556 1.34 -14.21 6.80
CA ILE A 556 0.76 -13.94 5.47
C ILE A 556 -0.29 -15.02 5.16
N ALA A 557 -1.55 -14.63 5.00
CA ALA A 557 -2.57 -15.48 4.43
C ALA A 557 -2.62 -15.32 2.90
N SER A 558 -2.62 -16.44 2.18
CA SER A 558 -2.79 -16.47 0.72
C SER A 558 -4.13 -17.06 0.31
N SER A 559 -4.82 -16.38 -0.61
CA SER A 559 -5.97 -16.94 -1.33
C SER A 559 -5.54 -17.59 -2.65
N LYS A 560 -5.92 -18.85 -2.89
CA LYS A 560 -5.88 -19.46 -4.23
C LYS A 560 -7.30 -19.64 -4.77
N LEU A 561 -7.56 -18.99 -5.90
CA LEU A 561 -8.86 -19.00 -6.60
C LEU A 561 -9.04 -20.22 -7.51
N ASN A 562 -10.30 -20.64 -7.68
CA ASN A 562 -10.74 -21.65 -8.64
C ASN A 562 -11.88 -21.05 -9.50
N TYR A 563 -11.57 -20.69 -10.74
CA TYR A 563 -12.39 -19.75 -11.54
C TYR A 563 -13.60 -20.34 -12.29
N ILE A 564 -13.99 -21.59 -12.09
CA ILE A 564 -15.04 -22.24 -12.89
C ILE A 564 -16.01 -22.97 -11.96
N ILE A 565 -17.26 -22.52 -11.90
CA ILE A 565 -18.35 -23.28 -11.29
C ILE A 565 -18.93 -24.22 -12.34
N SER A 566 -18.88 -25.52 -12.03
CA SER A 566 -19.50 -26.59 -12.80
C SER A 566 -20.07 -27.65 -11.86
N LYS A 567 -20.92 -28.54 -12.36
CA LYS A 567 -21.62 -29.52 -11.52
C LYS A 567 -20.67 -30.57 -10.93
N ASP A 568 -19.68 -31.00 -11.70
CA ASP A 568 -18.83 -32.16 -11.39
C ASP A 568 -17.47 -31.79 -10.75
N GLN A 569 -17.24 -30.52 -10.41
CA GLN A 569 -16.03 -30.06 -9.71
C GLN A 569 -16.41 -29.45 -8.36
N THR A 570 -15.60 -29.69 -7.32
CA THR A 570 -15.62 -28.89 -6.09
C THR A 570 -14.86 -27.60 -6.32
N VAL A 571 -15.44 -26.48 -5.89
CA VAL A 571 -14.97 -25.13 -6.26
C VAL A 571 -15.02 -24.29 -5.00
N GLY A 572 -13.94 -23.64 -4.63
CA GLY A 572 -13.93 -22.86 -3.39
C GLY A 572 -12.64 -22.10 -3.18
N VAL A 573 -12.65 -21.28 -2.14
CA VAL A 573 -11.49 -20.53 -1.69
C VAL A 573 -10.56 -21.49 -0.96
N HIS A 574 -9.29 -21.50 -1.32
CA HIS A 574 -8.26 -22.15 -0.50
C HIS A 574 -7.44 -21.07 0.16
N ILE A 575 -7.53 -20.96 1.50
CA ILE A 575 -6.63 -20.10 2.28
C ILE A 575 -5.51 -20.96 2.82
N SER A 576 -4.28 -20.53 2.58
CA SER A 576 -3.09 -21.05 3.27
C SER A 576 -2.52 -19.95 4.14
N VAL A 577 -2.05 -20.27 5.34
CA VAL A 577 -1.31 -19.33 6.19
C VAL A 577 0.18 -19.65 6.08
N HIS A 578 1.00 -18.61 6.07
CA HIS A 578 2.45 -18.67 5.88
C HIS A 578 3.14 -17.82 6.94
N ASP A 579 3.88 -18.47 7.83
CA ASP A 579 4.75 -17.81 8.80
C ASP A 579 6.11 -17.55 8.11
N LEU A 580 6.60 -16.31 8.15
CA LEU A 580 8.00 -16.03 7.81
C LEU A 580 8.85 -16.14 9.08
N ASN A 581 10.09 -16.60 8.93
CA ASN A 581 11.06 -16.68 10.02
C ASN A 581 12.46 -16.69 9.40
N LEU A 582 13.22 -15.61 9.62
CA LEU A 582 14.56 -15.43 9.06
C LEU A 582 15.66 -15.96 10.01
N PRO A 583 16.88 -16.24 9.49
CA PRO A 583 17.88 -17.06 10.20
C PRO A 583 18.79 -16.31 11.20
#